data_AF-A0A7R9VQE1-F1
#
_entry.id   AF-A0A7R9VQE1-F1
#
_cell.length_a   1.000
_cell.length_b   1.000
_cell.length_c   1.000
_cell.angle_alpha   90.00
_cell.angle_beta   90.00
_cell.angle_gamma   90.00
#
_symmetry.space_group_name_H-M   'P 1'
#
loop_
_entity.id
_entity.type
_entity.pdbx_description
1 polymer ?
#
loop_
_entity_poly.entity_id
_entity_poly.type
_entity_poly.pdbx_seq_one_letter_code
_entity_poly.pdbx_strand_id
1 'polypeptide(L)'
;AYMAHYNAPKFYVELEDNTLPRFNAVVLSSFVLSVLLFAAIAGLGFLTFGGNAAGLVLNNYAPSDPVMSLSRLAVAASLICSYPLAFVGVRDGVLDLAGVPDYKRTDRFLNVLTVVAVSAVTALALAVKDLSFVLAFGGSTWGAALIYVFPAVMFRAAVRRMEDAGEDVP
;
A
#
# COMPACT_ATOMS: atom_id res chain seq x y z
N ALA A 1 0.79 3.08 6.84
CA ALA A 1 0.42 2.01 7.80
C ALA A 1 -0.86 1.28 7.37
N TYR A 2 -1.97 1.97 7.13
CA TYR A 2 -3.30 1.34 6.95
C TYR A 2 -3.85 1.42 5.51
N MET A 3 -3.01 1.13 4.52
CA MET A 3 -3.41 1.14 3.10
C MET A 3 -3.54 -0.28 2.56
N ALA A 4 -4.68 -0.93 2.83
CA ALA A 4 -5.01 -2.25 2.30
C ALA A 4 -6.23 -2.24 1.34
N HIS A 5 -6.92 -1.12 1.23
CA HIS A 5 -8.22 -0.99 0.56
C HIS A 5 -8.22 -1.42 -0.91
N TYR A 6 -7.13 -1.16 -1.65
CA TYR A 6 -7.03 -1.54 -3.06
C TYR A 6 -6.86 -3.05 -3.27
N ASN A 7 -6.35 -3.77 -2.26
CA ASN A 7 -6.24 -5.24 -2.30
C ASN A 7 -7.49 -5.93 -1.73
N ALA A 8 -8.34 -5.22 -0.98
CA ALA A 8 -9.49 -5.79 -0.28
C ALA A 8 -10.45 -6.56 -1.20
N PRO A 9 -10.80 -6.08 -2.42
CA PRO A 9 -11.67 -6.84 -3.32
C PRO A 9 -11.05 -8.18 -3.74
N LYS A 10 -9.75 -8.19 -4.03
CA LYS A 10 -9.02 -9.41 -4.40
C LYS A 10 -8.99 -10.41 -3.25
N PHE A 11 -8.65 -9.94 -2.04
CA PHE A 11 -8.67 -10.79 -0.85
C PHE A 11 -10.06 -11.30 -0.50
N TYR A 12 -11.11 -10.53 -0.75
CA TYR A 12 -12.48 -11.00 -0.56
C TYR A 12 -12.81 -12.16 -1.52
N VAL A 13 -12.44 -12.04 -2.80
CA VAL A 13 -12.70 -13.09 -3.81
C VAL A 13 -11.87 -14.34 -3.54
N GLU A 14 -10.63 -14.19 -3.06
CA GLU A 14 -9.72 -15.30 -2.76
C GLU A 14 -10.00 -16.00 -1.42
N LEU A 15 -10.80 -15.40 -0.53
CA LEU A 15 -11.16 -15.98 0.76
C LEU A 15 -12.08 -17.20 0.55
N GLU A 16 -11.69 -18.34 1.12
CA GLU A 16 -12.53 -19.54 1.14
C GLU A 16 -13.85 -19.26 1.87
N ASP A 17 -14.98 -19.66 1.25
CA ASP A 17 -16.33 -19.34 1.72
C ASP A 17 -16.53 -17.85 2.05
N ASN A 18 -16.24 -16.99 1.07
CA ASN A 18 -16.29 -15.54 1.22
C ASN A 18 -17.70 -15.01 1.53
N THR A 19 -17.95 -14.72 2.81
CA THR A 19 -19.12 -13.99 3.28
C THR A 19 -18.70 -12.68 3.94
N LEU A 20 -19.55 -11.65 3.85
CA LEU A 20 -19.26 -10.34 4.48
C LEU A 20 -18.93 -10.45 5.97
N PRO A 21 -19.65 -11.24 6.81
CA PRO A 21 -19.30 -11.39 8.22
C PRO A 21 -17.92 -12.03 8.45
N ARG A 22 -17.57 -13.07 7.67
CA ARG A 22 -16.25 -13.72 7.77
C ARG A 22 -15.13 -12.78 7.35
N PHE A 23 -15.30 -12.10 6.21
CA PHE A 23 -14.32 -11.13 5.74
C PHE A 23 -14.12 -10.00 6.75
N ASN A 24 -15.19 -9.47 7.33
CA ASN A 24 -15.12 -8.44 8.37
C ASN A 24 -14.37 -8.93 9.62
N ALA A 25 -14.55 -10.18 10.04
CA ALA A 25 -13.79 -10.74 11.16
C ALA A 25 -12.30 -10.85 10.87
N VAL A 26 -11.91 -11.30 9.67
CA VAL A 26 -10.50 -11.37 9.22
C VAL A 26 -9.89 -9.97 9.13
N VAL A 27 -10.61 -9.02 8.54
CA VAL A 27 -10.16 -7.62 8.44
C VAL A 27 -9.98 -7.02 9.84
N LEU A 28 -10.98 -7.14 10.72
CA LEU A 28 -10.92 -6.55 12.06
C LEU A 28 -9.76 -7.11 12.87
N SER A 29 -9.62 -8.45 12.93
CA SER A 29 -8.52 -9.11 13.65
C SER A 29 -7.14 -8.70 13.10
N SER A 30 -7.00 -8.63 11.77
CA SER A 30 -5.75 -8.23 11.11
C SER A 30 -5.38 -6.77 11.40
N PHE A 31 -6.35 -5.86 11.39
CA PHE A 31 -6.13 -4.46 11.70
C PHE A 31 -5.83 -4.24 13.18
N VAL A 32 -6.52 -4.92 14.10
CA VAL A 32 -6.23 -4.84 15.54
C VAL A 32 -4.80 -5.29 15.82
N LEU A 33 -4.38 -6.44 15.27
CA LEU A 33 -3.02 -6.92 15.42
C LEU A 33 -1.99 -5.92 14.85
N SER A 34 -2.27 -5.37 13.66
CA SER A 34 -1.40 -4.38 13.01
C SER A 34 -1.26 -3.10 13.83
N VAL A 35 -2.37 -2.60 14.40
CA VAL A 35 -2.38 -1.42 15.27
C VAL A 35 -1.51 -1.66 16.51
N LEU A 36 -1.68 -2.81 17.16
CA LEU A 36 -0.91 -3.16 18.36
C LEU A 36 0.60 -3.26 18.05
N LEU A 37 0.95 -3.93 16.95
CA LEU A 37 2.35 -4.06 16.53
C LEU A 37 2.97 -2.70 16.17
N PHE A 38 2.26 -1.88 15.38
CA PHE A 38 2.76 -0.56 15.01
C PHE A 38 2.85 0.38 16.22
N ALA A 39 1.89 0.34 17.14
CA ALA A 39 1.94 1.12 18.38
C ALA A 39 3.11 0.69 19.26
N ALA A 40 3.37 -0.61 19.39
CA ALA A 40 4.52 -1.12 20.15
C ALA A 40 5.85 -0.69 19.52
N ILE A 41 6.03 -0.86 18.21
CA ILE A 41 7.25 -0.47 17.50
C ILE A 41 7.47 1.04 17.56
N ALA A 42 6.42 1.84 17.30
CA ALA A 42 6.50 3.29 17.37
C ALA A 42 6.78 3.78 18.80
N GLY A 43 6.12 3.18 19.80
CA GLY A 43 6.32 3.50 21.21
C GLY A 43 7.74 3.20 21.68
N LEU A 44 8.26 2.00 21.38
CA LEU A 44 9.64 1.63 21.72
C LEU A 44 10.67 2.49 20.97
N GLY A 45 10.42 2.77 19.68
CA GLY A 45 11.26 3.67 18.89
C GLY A 45 11.32 5.08 19.48
N PHE A 46 10.16 5.62 19.88
CA PHE A 46 10.08 6.93 20.52
C PHE A 46 10.72 6.94 21.91
N LEU A 47 10.54 5.90 22.73
CA LEU A 47 11.21 5.81 24.03
C LEU A 47 12.74 5.72 23.89
N THR A 48 13.23 5.14 22.80
CA THR A 48 14.67 4.98 22.56
C THR A 48 15.32 6.24 22.01
N PHE A 49 14.69 6.90 21.03
CA PHE A 49 15.29 8.00 20.27
C PHE A 49 14.63 9.37 20.51
N GLY A 50 13.48 9.40 21.18
CA GLY A 50 12.70 10.61 21.42
C GLY A 50 12.39 11.37 20.14
N GLY A 51 12.54 12.69 20.19
CA GLY A 51 12.37 13.57 19.03
C GLY A 51 13.44 13.44 17.95
N ASN A 52 14.50 12.65 18.16
CA ASN A 52 15.59 12.47 17.19
C ASN A 52 15.40 11.21 16.32
N ALA A 53 14.25 10.54 16.39
CA ALA A 53 13.96 9.38 15.56
C ALA A 53 13.96 9.74 14.06
N ALA A 54 14.75 9.03 13.26
CA ALA A 54 14.77 9.18 11.81
C ALA A 54 13.56 8.46 11.19
N GLY A 55 13.19 8.86 9.97
CA GLY A 55 12.07 8.24 9.23
C GLY A 55 12.20 6.73 9.03
N LEU A 56 13.45 6.25 8.93
CA LEU A 56 13.78 4.84 9.11
C LEU A 56 14.56 4.70 10.42
N VAL A 57 13.94 4.09 11.42
CA VAL A 57 14.54 3.95 12.77
C VAL A 57 15.90 3.25 12.77
N LEU A 58 16.14 2.36 11.80
CA LEU A 58 17.44 1.68 11.64
C LEU A 58 18.59 2.63 11.31
N ASN A 59 18.31 3.85 10.83
CA ASN A 59 19.32 4.87 10.56
C ASN A 59 19.83 5.55 11.85
N ASN A 60 19.11 5.44 12.97
CA ASN A 60 19.59 5.96 14.25
C ASN A 60 20.65 5.06 14.91
N TYR A 61 20.73 3.79 14.52
CA TYR A 61 21.70 2.84 15.07
C TYR A 61 23.03 2.91 14.32
N ALA A 62 24.13 2.63 15.03
CA ALA A 62 25.47 2.61 14.44
C ALA A 62 25.57 1.59 13.29
N PRO A 63 26.34 1.88 12.21
CA PRO A 63 26.62 0.92 11.16
C PRO A 63 27.45 -0.29 11.64
N SER A 64 28.23 -0.12 12.70
CA SER A 64 29.08 -1.18 13.28
C SER A 64 28.30 -2.20 14.12
N ASP A 65 27.02 -1.97 14.39
CA ASP A 65 26.18 -2.91 15.12
C ASP A 65 25.78 -4.08 14.20
N PRO A 66 26.22 -5.32 14.49
CA PRO A 66 25.95 -6.47 13.64
C PRO A 66 24.48 -6.87 13.64
N VAL A 67 23.75 -6.68 14.74
CA VAL A 67 22.33 -7.02 14.85
C VAL A 67 21.51 -6.06 14.00
N MET A 68 21.81 -4.76 14.10
CA MET A 68 21.12 -3.75 13.29
C MET A 68 21.48 -3.85 11.81
N SER A 69 22.70 -4.24 11.49
CA SER A 69 23.10 -4.52 10.10
C SER A 69 22.35 -5.72 9.53
N LEU A 70 22.16 -6.78 10.31
CA LEU A 70 21.30 -7.90 9.92
C LEU A 70 19.84 -7.45 9.72
N SER A 71 19.30 -6.59 10.60
CA SER A 71 17.96 -6.03 10.43
C SER A 71 17.82 -5.21 9.14
N ARG A 72 18.83 -4.43 8.76
CA ARG A 72 18.86 -3.70 7.47
C ARG A 72 18.82 -4.66 6.28
N LEU A 73 19.57 -5.76 6.33
CA LEU A 73 19.53 -6.80 5.30
C LEU A 73 18.16 -7.47 5.22
N ALA A 74 17.54 -7.77 6.36
CA ALA A 74 16.20 -8.35 6.40
C ALA A 74 15.13 -7.40 5.81
N VAL A 75 15.21 -6.10 6.13
CA VAL A 75 14.36 -5.08 5.51
C VAL A 75 14.60 -5.00 4.01
N ALA A 76 15.86 -4.99 3.56
CA ALA A 76 16.19 -4.97 2.14
C ALA A 76 15.65 -6.19 1.40
N ALA A 77 15.80 -7.40 1.95
CA ALA A 77 15.25 -8.63 1.38
C ALA A 77 13.72 -8.58 1.31
N SER A 78 13.05 -8.13 2.37
CA SER A 78 11.59 -7.96 2.40
C SER A 78 11.10 -6.98 1.32
N LEU A 79 11.82 -5.86 1.14
CA LEU A 79 11.50 -4.89 0.09
C LEU A 79 11.71 -5.48 -1.31
N ILE A 80 12.80 -6.20 -1.56
CA ILE A 80 13.05 -6.86 -2.85
C ILE A 80 11.94 -7.85 -3.19
N CYS A 81 11.45 -8.62 -2.22
CA CYS A 81 10.36 -9.56 -2.43
C CYS A 81 9.00 -8.87 -2.63
N SER A 82 8.78 -7.73 -1.97
CA SER A 82 7.50 -7.00 -2.01
C SER A 82 7.38 -6.07 -3.23
N TYR A 83 8.50 -5.60 -3.76
CA TYR A 83 8.55 -4.63 -4.86
C TYR A 83 7.89 -5.15 -6.15
N PRO A 84 8.11 -6.39 -6.60
CA PRO A 84 7.41 -6.95 -7.77
C PRO A 84 5.89 -6.94 -7.62
N LEU A 85 5.37 -7.26 -6.43
CA LEU A 85 3.93 -7.30 -6.16
C LEU A 85 3.31 -5.89 -6.28
N ALA A 86 3.98 -4.86 -5.76
CA ALA A 86 3.54 -3.48 -5.89
C ALA A 86 3.56 -3.01 -7.36
N PHE A 87 4.58 -3.41 -8.12
CA PHE A 87 4.73 -3.02 -9.52
C PHE A 87 3.67 -3.60 -10.46
N VAL A 88 3.16 -4.80 -10.17
CA VAL A 88 2.00 -5.35 -10.90
C VAL A 88 0.81 -4.42 -10.78
N GLY A 89 0.51 -3.91 -9.57
CA GLY A 89 -0.59 -2.97 -9.36
C GLY A 89 -0.40 -1.63 -10.10
N VAL A 90 0.82 -1.09 -10.11
CA VAL A 90 1.14 0.13 -10.87
C VAL A 90 0.94 -0.09 -12.37
N ARG A 91 1.46 -1.21 -12.89
CA ARG A 91 1.37 -1.57 -14.29
C ARG A 91 -0.09 -1.70 -14.73
N ASP A 92 -0.86 -2.50 -14.01
CA ASP A 92 -2.26 -2.76 -14.37
C ASP A 92 -3.09 -1.47 -14.25
N GLY A 93 -2.87 -0.66 -13.21
CA GLY A 93 -3.52 0.64 -13.05
C GLY A 93 -3.20 1.65 -14.15
N VAL A 94 -1.96 1.72 -14.64
CA VAL A 94 -1.59 2.59 -15.77
C VAL A 94 -2.26 2.13 -17.05
N LEU A 95 -2.33 0.82 -17.29
CA LEU A 95 -2.95 0.25 -18.49
C LEU A 95 -4.47 0.43 -18.50
N ASP A 96 -5.11 0.25 -17.34
CA ASP A 96 -6.54 0.48 -17.16
C ASP A 96 -6.88 1.95 -17.38
N LEU A 97 -6.09 2.87 -16.81
CA LEU A 97 -6.29 4.32 -17.00
C LEU A 97 -6.10 4.74 -18.46
N ALA A 98 -5.17 4.10 -19.18
CA ALA A 98 -4.93 4.33 -20.59
C ALA A 98 -5.96 3.64 -21.51
N GLY A 99 -6.92 2.88 -20.96
CA GLY A 99 -7.93 2.15 -21.71
C GLY A 99 -7.35 1.04 -22.60
N VAL A 100 -6.19 0.48 -22.23
CA VAL A 100 -5.53 -0.57 -23.00
C VAL A 100 -6.15 -1.92 -22.65
N PRO A 101 -6.87 -2.56 -23.58
CA PRO A 101 -7.55 -3.83 -23.33
C PRO A 101 -6.54 -4.97 -23.18
N ASP A 102 -6.91 -6.01 -22.41
CA ASP A 102 -6.00 -7.08 -22.00
C ASP A 102 -5.33 -7.81 -23.15
N TYR A 103 -6.02 -7.99 -24.29
CA TYR A 103 -5.45 -8.67 -25.46
C TYR A 103 -4.26 -7.92 -26.11
N LYS A 104 -4.07 -6.62 -25.83
CA LYS A 104 -2.94 -5.82 -26.30
C LYS A 104 -1.76 -5.80 -25.32
N ARG A 105 -1.91 -6.41 -24.14
CA ARG A 105 -0.91 -6.45 -23.07
C ARG A 105 0.15 -7.52 -23.33
N THR A 106 0.92 -7.37 -24.40
CA THR A 106 2.02 -8.30 -24.75
C THR A 106 3.17 -8.19 -23.75
N ASP A 107 3.86 -9.31 -23.47
CA ASP A 107 5.01 -9.37 -22.55
C ASP A 107 6.07 -8.30 -22.81
N ARG A 108 6.37 -8.02 -24.08
CA ARG A 108 7.34 -6.98 -24.47
C ARG A 108 6.90 -5.59 -24.01
N PHE A 109 5.61 -5.28 -24.14
CA PHE A 109 5.06 -3.99 -23.74
C PHE A 109 5.03 -3.86 -22.21
N LEU A 110 4.63 -4.93 -21.51
CA LEU A 110 4.62 -4.97 -20.05
C LEU A 110 6.04 -4.84 -19.46
N ASN A 111 7.03 -5.50 -20.08
CA ASN A 111 8.43 -5.39 -19.66
C ASN A 111 8.97 -3.98 -19.87
N VAL A 112 8.68 -3.35 -21.01
CA VAL A 112 9.09 -1.96 -21.27
C VAL A 112 8.44 -1.02 -20.24
N LEU A 113 7.14 -1.14 -20.00
CA LEU A 113 6.43 -0.33 -19.00
C LEU A 113 7.04 -0.51 -17.60
N THR A 114 7.38 -1.74 -17.23
CA THR A 114 8.02 -2.05 -15.95
C THR A 114 9.40 -1.39 -15.85
N VAL A 115 10.25 -1.50 -16.87
CA VAL A 115 11.58 -0.87 -16.87
C VAL A 115 11.48 0.66 -16.80
N VAL A 116 10.53 1.27 -17.53
CA VAL A 116 10.29 2.71 -17.47
C VAL A 116 9.82 3.12 -16.06
N ALA A 117 8.87 2.40 -15.48
CA ALA A 117 8.36 2.72 -14.15
C ALA A 117 9.44 2.56 -13.06
N VAL A 118 10.25 1.49 -13.10
CA VAL A 118 11.35 1.26 -12.15
C VAL A 118 12.42 2.35 -12.29
N SER A 119 12.81 2.70 -13.52
CA SER A 119 13.79 3.76 -13.76
C SER A 119 13.28 5.13 -13.29
N ALA A 120 12.01 5.45 -13.51
CA ALA A 120 11.39 6.68 -13.02
C ALA A 120 11.38 6.75 -11.48
N VAL A 121 10.95 5.69 -10.79
CA VAL A 121 10.95 5.64 -9.32
C VAL A 121 12.38 5.72 -8.78
N THR A 122 13.35 5.08 -9.44
CA THR A 122 14.76 5.14 -9.07
C THR A 122 15.32 6.56 -9.23
N ALA A 123 15.00 7.24 -10.33
CA ALA A 123 15.40 8.63 -10.55
C ALA A 123 14.80 9.57 -9.49
N LEU A 124 13.53 9.36 -9.10
CA LEU A 124 12.89 10.10 -8.02
C LEU A 124 13.57 9.85 -6.67
N ALA A 125 13.97 8.60 -6.38
CA ALA A 125 14.68 8.25 -5.17
C ALA A 125 16.07 8.92 -5.05
N LEU A 126 16.69 9.32 -6.17
CA LEU A 126 17.93 10.10 -6.16
C LEU A 126 17.69 11.55 -5.70
N ALA A 127 16.53 12.12 -6.02
CA ALA A 127 16.15 13.48 -5.66
C ALA A 127 15.56 13.59 -4.25
N VAL A 128 14.73 12.62 -3.84
CA VAL A 128 14.02 12.63 -2.56
C VAL A 128 14.53 11.51 -1.65
N LYS A 129 15.35 11.88 -0.66
CA LYS A 129 15.97 10.93 0.30
C LYS A 129 15.27 10.88 1.66
N ASP A 130 14.29 11.75 1.88
CA ASP A 130 13.53 11.77 3.13
C ASP A 130 12.32 10.82 3.06
N LEU A 131 12.49 9.65 3.68
CA LEU A 131 11.43 8.64 3.77
C LEU A 131 10.21 9.17 4.54
N SER A 132 10.39 9.96 5.59
CA SER A 132 9.28 10.51 6.38
C SER A 132 8.42 11.42 5.51
N PHE A 133 9.06 12.30 4.75
CA PHE A 133 8.37 13.19 3.81
C PHE A 133 7.58 12.40 2.76
N VAL A 134 8.20 11.39 2.13
CA VAL A 134 7.53 10.57 1.10
C VAL A 134 6.32 9.84 1.67
N LEU A 135 6.45 9.24 2.86
CA LEU A 135 5.36 8.53 3.52
C LEU A 135 4.24 9.47 3.95
N ALA A 136 4.58 10.65 4.49
CA ALA A 136 3.61 11.66 4.90
C ALA A 136 2.83 12.20 3.70
N PHE A 137 3.55 12.63 2.65
CA PHE A 137 2.95 13.16 1.43
C PHE A 137 2.07 12.13 0.72
N GLY A 138 2.57 10.90 0.50
CA GLY A 138 1.80 9.84 -0.14
C GLY A 138 0.57 9.43 0.68
N GLY A 139 0.72 9.35 2.00
CA GLY A 139 -0.38 9.04 2.90
C GLY A 139 -1.45 10.12 2.97
N SER A 140 -1.05 11.40 3.01
CA SER A 140 -1.98 12.52 3.14
C SER A 140 -2.72 12.83 1.83
N THR A 141 -2.11 12.56 0.67
CA THR A 141 -2.71 12.86 -0.63
C THR A 141 -3.48 11.65 -1.17
N TRP A 142 -2.76 10.62 -1.58
CA TRP A 142 -3.35 9.43 -2.19
C TRP A 142 -4.03 8.53 -1.16
N GLY A 143 -3.46 8.42 0.05
CA GLY A 143 -4.08 7.68 1.13
C GLY A 143 -5.42 8.28 1.55
N ALA A 144 -5.49 9.60 1.73
CA ALA A 144 -6.75 10.28 2.06
C ALA A 144 -7.80 10.13 0.95
N ALA A 145 -7.39 10.23 -0.32
CA ALA A 145 -8.29 10.00 -1.45
C ALA A 145 -8.88 8.58 -1.45
N LEU A 146 -8.03 7.56 -1.25
CA LEU A 146 -8.44 6.15 -1.22
C LEU A 146 -9.30 5.79 -0.03
N ILE A 147 -9.10 6.41 1.13
CA ILE A 147 -9.80 6.06 2.36
C ILE A 147 -11.12 6.83 2.48
N TYR A 148 -11.15 8.12 2.11
CA TYR A 148 -12.29 8.98 2.40
C TYR A 148 -13.06 9.43 1.15
N VAL A 149 -12.38 9.67 0.03
CA VAL A 149 -13.01 10.29 -1.15
C VAL A 149 -13.62 9.22 -2.07
N PHE A 150 -12.82 8.25 -2.52
CA PHE A 150 -13.29 7.26 -3.49
C PHE A 150 -14.43 6.39 -2.95
N PRO A 151 -14.40 5.85 -1.72
CA PRO A 151 -15.53 5.08 -1.19
C PRO A 151 -16.82 5.89 -1.12
N ALA A 152 -16.75 7.17 -0.73
CA ALA A 152 -17.92 8.03 -0.67
C ALA A 152 -18.53 8.28 -2.06
N VAL A 153 -17.70 8.52 -3.07
CA VAL A 153 -18.15 8.70 -4.45
C VAL A 153 -18.74 7.41 -5.02
N MET A 154 -18.08 6.27 -4.78
CA MET A 154 -18.55 4.96 -5.21
C MET A 154 -19.89 4.60 -4.57
N PHE A 155 -20.03 4.81 -3.25
CA PHE A 155 -21.27 4.57 -2.53
C PHE A 155 -22.42 5.44 -3.05
N ARG A 156 -22.17 6.74 -3.26
CA ARG A 156 -23.16 7.65 -3.85
C ARG A 156 -23.58 7.22 -5.26
N ALA A 157 -22.65 6.76 -6.08
CA ALA A 157 -22.96 6.27 -7.43
C ALA A 157 -23.74 4.94 -7.40
N ALA A 158 -23.44 4.06 -6.44
CA ALA A 158 -24.16 2.82 -6.24
C ALA A 158 -25.61 3.07 -5.80
N VAL A 159 -25.83 3.94 -4.81
CA VAL A 159 -27.17 4.34 -4.35
C VAL A 159 -28.01 4.89 -5.50
N ARG A 160 -27.46 5.81 -6.30
CA ARG A 160 -28.17 6.36 -7.47
C ARG A 160 -28.58 5.30 -8.48
N ARG A 161 -27.73 4.29 -8.70
CA ARG A 161 -28.05 3.17 -9.60
C ARG A 161 -29.18 2.29 -9.05
N MET A 162 -29.24 2.11 -7.73
CA MET A 162 -30.34 1.38 -7.07
C MET A 162 -31.65 2.16 -7.18
N GLU A 163 -31.61 3.48 -6.98
CA GLU A 163 -32.77 4.38 -7.19
C GLU A 163 -33.28 4.30 -8.64
N ASP A 164 -32.38 4.41 -9.62
CA ASP A 164 -32.71 4.31 -11.05
C ASP A 164 -33.28 2.93 -11.43
N ALA A 165 -32.88 1.87 -10.72
CA ALA A 165 -33.36 0.51 -10.89
C ALA A 165 -34.68 0.21 -10.13
N GLY A 166 -35.15 1.15 -9.30
CA GLY A 166 -36.33 0.95 -8.45
C GLY A 166 -36.10 -0.05 -7.30
N GLU A 167 -34.85 -0.28 -6.91
CA GLU A 167 -34.49 -1.13 -5.78
C GLU A 167 -34.55 -0.34 -4.46
N ASP A 168 -34.83 -1.02 -3.34
CA ASP A 168 -34.80 -0.40 -2.02
C ASP A 168 -33.38 0.07 -1.68
N VAL A 169 -33.25 1.36 -1.40
CA VAL A 169 -31.99 2.00 -1.03
C VAL A 169 -31.70 1.72 0.45
N PRO A 170 -30.48 1.30 0.81
CA PRO A 170 -30.07 1.09 2.20
C PRO A 170 -29.92 2.39 3.01
#